data_AF-A0A2V8GUM1-F1
#
_entry.id   AF-A0A2V8GUM1-F1
#
_cell.length_a   1.000
_cell.length_b   1.000
_cell.length_c   1.000
_cell.angle_alpha   90.00
_cell.angle_beta   90.00
_cell.angle_gamma   90.00
#
_symmetry.space_group_name_H-M   'P 1'
#
loop_
_entity.id
_entity.type
_entity.pdbx_description
1 polymer ?
#
loop_
_entity_poly.entity_id
_entity_poly.type
_entity_poly.pdbx_seq_one_letter_code
_entity_poly.pdbx_strand_id
1 'polypeptide(L)'
;MERDTDRKIRHRNKLHYRFNHWPIWIFVFFIAPGPLTFDLFERGFDRRLITWLAVVLVGTAIAGLRGRLPGCEPRPYIIRFTEDRPNPLYRRICYTTAWGEVVAFAVLNIAGLVWAIITGMWRLKQMYAVAYFPIAGTFWLLGALGKLPRVKASTQGEGHERRYFYGSVWAVTSAQPVLWLLWKALPETRATDALKLVIFIAILAAVGYVSRLGLLPRTRPIVPGELAVSD
;
A
#
# COMPACT_ATOMS: atom_id res chain seq x y z
N MET A 1 -35.73 0.63 13.71
CA MET A 1 -34.45 0.06 14.14
C MET A 1 -34.25 -1.21 13.32
N GLU A 2 -33.39 -1.17 12.30
CA GLU A 2 -33.11 -2.35 11.45
C GLU A 2 -32.13 -3.27 12.21
N ARG A 3 -32.51 -4.52 12.48
CA ARG A 3 -31.65 -5.46 13.20
C ARG A 3 -30.57 -6.01 12.25
N ASP A 4 -29.36 -6.24 12.76
CA ASP A 4 -28.22 -6.82 12.00
C ASP A 4 -28.56 -8.20 11.39
N THR A 5 -29.59 -8.89 11.92
CA THR A 5 -30.14 -10.15 11.37
C THR A 5 -30.93 -10.00 10.09
N ASP A 6 -31.47 -8.80 9.80
CA ASP A 6 -32.46 -8.60 8.74
C ASP A 6 -31.83 -8.05 7.44
N ARG A 7 -30.51 -7.82 7.44
CA ARG A 7 -29.78 -7.22 6.33
C ARG A 7 -29.19 -8.25 5.37
N LYS A 8 -29.28 -8.00 4.05
CA LYS A 8 -28.73 -8.86 2.99
C LYS A 8 -27.19 -8.94 3.05
N ILE A 9 -26.65 -10.04 3.56
CA ILE A 9 -25.22 -10.35 3.55
C ILE A 9 -24.85 -10.98 2.20
N ARG A 10 -23.79 -10.46 1.55
CA ARG A 10 -23.26 -11.07 0.32
C ARG A 10 -22.51 -12.37 0.64
N HIS A 11 -23.00 -13.49 0.12
CA HIS A 11 -22.34 -14.80 0.26
C HIS A 11 -21.17 -15.02 -0.71
N ARG A 12 -21.05 -14.20 -1.77
CA ARG A 12 -19.97 -14.27 -2.77
C ARG A 12 -19.51 -12.88 -3.17
N ASN A 13 -18.22 -12.74 -3.45
CA ASN A 13 -17.64 -11.53 -4.02
C ASN A 13 -17.92 -11.47 -5.53
N LYS A 14 -18.15 -10.25 -6.04
CA LYS A 14 -18.34 -9.99 -7.47
C LYS A 14 -17.08 -10.42 -8.25
N LEU A 15 -17.23 -11.05 -9.42
CA LEU A 15 -16.07 -11.55 -10.18
C LEU A 15 -15.15 -10.41 -10.62
N HIS A 16 -15.70 -9.32 -11.16
CA HIS A 16 -14.92 -8.15 -11.56
C HIS A 16 -14.18 -7.51 -10.37
N TYR A 17 -14.78 -7.51 -9.17
CA TYR A 17 -14.13 -7.01 -7.97
C TYR A 17 -12.86 -7.81 -7.66
N ARG A 18 -12.95 -9.15 -7.74
CA ARG A 18 -11.81 -10.05 -7.51
C ARG A 18 -10.70 -9.84 -8.53
N PHE A 19 -11.08 -9.67 -9.80
CA PHE A 19 -10.15 -9.40 -10.88
C PHE A 19 -9.46 -8.05 -10.71
N ASN A 20 -10.20 -6.99 -10.37
CA ASN A 20 -9.67 -5.63 -10.21
C ASN A 20 -8.72 -5.49 -9.01
N HIS A 21 -8.76 -6.41 -8.04
CA HIS A 21 -7.80 -6.43 -6.93
C HIS A 21 -6.47 -7.10 -7.30
N TRP A 22 -6.42 -7.91 -8.37
CA TRP A 22 -5.19 -8.60 -8.76
C TRP A 22 -4.07 -7.65 -9.23
N PRO A 23 -4.34 -6.63 -10.07
CA PRO A 23 -3.33 -5.62 -10.45
C PRO A 23 -2.69 -4.90 -9.26
N ILE A 24 -3.44 -4.67 -8.18
CA ILE A 24 -2.93 -4.02 -6.97
C ILE A 24 -1.81 -4.86 -6.36
N TRP A 25 -2.01 -6.17 -6.26
CA TRP A 25 -1.00 -7.07 -5.70
C TRP A 25 0.18 -7.30 -6.63
N ILE A 26 -0.05 -7.35 -7.95
CA ILE A 26 1.05 -7.34 -8.92
C ILE A 26 1.93 -6.12 -8.66
N PHE A 27 1.34 -4.92 -8.56
CA PHE A 27 2.08 -3.69 -8.31
C PHE A 27 2.88 -3.75 -7.01
N VAL A 28 2.25 -4.10 -5.88
CA VAL A 28 2.92 -4.18 -4.56
C VAL A 28 4.12 -5.12 -4.57
N PHE A 29 3.99 -6.33 -5.14
CA PHE A 29 5.10 -7.28 -5.17
C PHE A 29 6.14 -6.93 -6.24
N PHE A 30 5.73 -6.33 -7.35
CA PHE A 30 6.64 -5.92 -8.42
C PHE A 30 7.60 -4.83 -7.97
N ILE A 31 7.14 -3.89 -7.14
CA ILE A 31 7.96 -2.78 -6.64
C ILE A 31 8.81 -3.12 -5.41
N ALA A 32 8.59 -4.30 -4.80
CA ALA A 32 9.25 -4.74 -3.58
C ALA A 32 10.78 -4.94 -3.65
N PRO A 33 11.40 -5.23 -4.80
CA PRO A 33 12.84 -5.07 -4.94
C PRO A 33 13.13 -3.62 -5.32
N GLY A 34 12.93 -2.69 -4.38
CA GLY A 34 12.99 -1.25 -4.61
C GLY A 34 14.15 -0.77 -5.51
N PRO A 35 15.41 -1.20 -5.29
CA PRO A 35 16.53 -0.84 -6.16
C PRO A 35 16.37 -1.32 -7.62
N LEU A 36 15.80 -2.50 -7.83
CA LEU A 36 15.52 -3.04 -9.16
C LEU A 36 14.43 -2.22 -9.86
N THR A 37 13.40 -1.80 -9.12
CA THR A 37 12.34 -0.93 -9.64
C THR A 37 12.86 0.47 -9.99
N PHE A 38 13.88 0.97 -9.30
CA PHE A 38 14.51 2.23 -9.67
C PHE A 38 15.18 2.15 -11.06
N ASP A 39 15.80 1.02 -11.38
CA ASP A 39 16.42 0.80 -12.71
C ASP A 39 15.37 0.86 -13.85
N LEU A 40 14.10 0.51 -13.59
CA LEU A 40 13.01 0.64 -14.57
C LEU A 40 12.85 2.09 -15.03
N PHE A 41 12.93 3.04 -14.10
CA PHE A 41 12.76 4.46 -14.41
C PHE A 41 13.98 5.09 -15.08
N GLU A 42 15.17 4.55 -14.84
CA GLU A 42 16.42 5.03 -15.45
C GLU A 42 16.65 4.46 -16.86
N ARG A 43 16.43 3.15 -17.04
CA ARG A 43 16.87 2.41 -18.23
C ARG A 43 15.76 1.64 -18.94
N GLY A 44 14.56 1.57 -18.36
CA GLY A 44 13.48 0.74 -18.86
C GLY A 44 13.59 -0.73 -18.45
N PHE A 45 12.87 -1.60 -19.14
CA PHE A 45 12.86 -3.04 -18.85
C PHE A 45 14.16 -3.71 -19.25
N ASP A 46 14.78 -4.42 -18.31
CA ASP A 46 15.89 -5.35 -18.55
C ASP A 46 15.47 -6.81 -18.27
N ARG A 47 16.37 -7.76 -18.52
CA ARG A 47 16.10 -9.19 -18.28
C ARG A 47 15.73 -9.48 -16.81
N ARG A 48 16.31 -8.75 -15.86
CA ARG A 48 16.06 -8.95 -14.41
C ARG A 48 14.65 -8.50 -14.05
N LEU A 49 14.23 -7.33 -14.52
CA LEU A 49 12.89 -6.79 -14.35
C LEU A 49 11.81 -7.65 -15.02
N ILE A 50 12.06 -8.11 -16.25
CA ILE A 50 11.11 -9.00 -16.96
C ILE A 50 10.98 -10.32 -16.21
N THR A 51 12.10 -10.91 -15.77
CA THR A 51 12.08 -12.15 -14.99
C THR A 51 11.31 -11.97 -13.68
N TRP A 52 11.58 -10.87 -12.96
CA TRP A 52 10.87 -10.57 -11.73
C TRP A 52 9.37 -10.34 -11.95
N LEU A 53 9.01 -9.56 -12.97
CA LEU A 53 7.61 -9.35 -13.33
C LEU A 53 6.92 -10.67 -13.66
N ALA A 54 7.56 -11.58 -14.41
CA ALA A 54 7.01 -12.89 -14.71
C ALA A 54 6.77 -13.73 -13.44
N VAL A 55 7.74 -13.74 -12.51
CA VAL A 55 7.59 -14.42 -11.20
C VAL A 55 6.41 -13.85 -10.42
N VAL A 56 6.30 -12.52 -10.35
CA VAL A 56 5.20 -11.84 -9.64
C VAL A 56 3.85 -12.13 -10.29
N LEU A 57 3.76 -12.07 -11.63
CA LEU A 57 2.53 -12.38 -12.37
C LEU A 57 2.08 -13.80 -12.12
N VAL A 58 2.97 -14.79 -12.24
CA VAL A 58 2.63 -16.20 -12.01
C VAL A 58 2.25 -16.44 -10.55
N GLY A 59 3.03 -15.93 -9.60
CA GLY A 59 2.78 -16.10 -8.18
C GLY A 59 1.44 -15.49 -7.74
N THR A 60 1.18 -14.26 -8.16
CA THR A 60 -0.08 -13.57 -7.84
C THR A 60 -1.27 -14.15 -8.61
N ALA A 61 -1.11 -14.62 -9.84
CA ALA A 61 -2.17 -15.33 -10.57
C ALA A 61 -2.60 -16.60 -9.83
N ILE A 62 -1.63 -17.44 -9.43
CA ILE A 62 -1.91 -18.67 -8.69
C ILE A 62 -2.59 -18.35 -7.35
N ALA A 63 -2.10 -17.35 -6.61
CA ALA A 63 -2.69 -16.94 -5.35
C ALA A 63 -4.10 -16.36 -5.53
N GLY A 64 -4.33 -15.53 -6.55
CA GLY A 64 -5.62 -14.94 -6.89
C GLY A 64 -6.67 -15.98 -7.31
N LEU A 65 -6.29 -16.93 -8.17
CA LEU A 65 -7.14 -18.05 -8.59
C LEU A 65 -7.54 -18.94 -7.41
N ARG A 66 -6.62 -19.16 -6.47
CA ARG A 66 -6.89 -19.90 -5.21
C ARG A 66 -7.64 -19.08 -4.15
N GLY A 67 -7.97 -17.82 -4.42
CA GLY A 67 -8.62 -16.93 -3.45
C GLY A 67 -7.75 -16.62 -2.23
N ARG A 68 -6.43 -16.64 -2.38
CA ARG A 68 -5.41 -16.36 -1.36
C ARG A 68 -4.68 -15.04 -1.62
N LEU A 69 -5.38 -14.07 -2.18
CA LEU A 69 -4.96 -12.66 -2.26
C LEU A 69 -6.08 -11.80 -1.67
N PRO A 70 -5.76 -10.79 -0.85
CA PRO A 70 -6.80 -9.94 -0.27
C PRO A 70 -7.59 -9.20 -1.34
N GLY A 71 -8.91 -9.35 -1.33
CA GLY A 71 -9.82 -8.83 -2.36
C GLY A 71 -10.11 -9.83 -3.49
N CYS A 72 -9.29 -10.87 -3.67
CA CYS A 72 -9.53 -11.93 -4.66
C CYS A 72 -10.30 -13.12 -4.08
N GLU A 73 -10.65 -13.10 -2.79
CA GLU A 73 -11.40 -14.18 -2.15
C GLU A 73 -12.76 -14.40 -2.82
N PRO A 74 -13.24 -15.66 -2.95
CA PRO A 74 -14.55 -15.95 -3.54
C PRO A 74 -15.71 -15.47 -2.66
N ARG A 75 -15.48 -15.29 -1.36
CA ARG A 75 -16.46 -14.86 -0.36
C ARG A 75 -15.81 -13.86 0.60
N PRO A 76 -16.56 -12.90 1.17
CA PRO A 76 -16.04 -12.04 2.23
C PRO A 76 -15.49 -12.87 3.39
N TYR A 77 -14.21 -12.68 3.73
CA TYR A 77 -13.60 -13.39 4.86
C TYR A 77 -14.06 -12.80 6.20
N ILE A 78 -14.10 -11.47 6.28
CA ILE A 78 -14.65 -10.70 7.40
C ILE A 78 -15.99 -10.14 6.96
N ILE A 79 -17.05 -10.55 7.66
CA ILE A 79 -18.42 -10.05 7.42
C ILE A 79 -18.74 -8.93 8.41
N ARG A 80 -18.26 -9.08 9.65
CA ARG A 80 -18.36 -8.09 10.73
C ARG A 80 -16.95 -7.76 11.23
N PHE A 81 -16.55 -6.50 11.17
CA PHE A 81 -15.19 -6.09 11.57
C PHE A 81 -14.96 -6.03 13.09
N THR A 82 -15.98 -6.38 13.87
CA THR A 82 -15.90 -6.68 15.31
C THR A 82 -15.74 -8.17 15.60
N GLU A 83 -15.80 -9.02 14.57
CA GLU A 83 -15.63 -10.45 14.72
C GLU A 83 -14.15 -10.78 14.92
N ASP A 84 -13.88 -11.51 16.00
CA ASP A 84 -12.55 -12.08 16.24
C ASP A 84 -12.40 -13.38 15.45
N ARG A 85 -11.62 -13.32 14.37
CA ARG A 85 -11.23 -14.47 13.55
C ARG A 85 -9.71 -14.53 13.44
N PRO A 86 -9.15 -15.74 13.26
CA PRO A 86 -7.74 -15.88 12.96
C PRO A 86 -7.42 -15.18 11.63
N ASN A 87 -6.49 -14.22 11.61
CA ASN A 87 -6.14 -13.51 10.40
C ASN A 87 -5.34 -14.44 9.45
N PRO A 88 -5.85 -14.75 8.24
CA PRO A 88 -5.19 -15.65 7.31
C PRO A 88 -3.76 -15.22 6.99
N LEU A 89 -2.86 -16.21 6.92
CA LEU A 89 -1.43 -15.95 6.68
C LEU A 89 -1.19 -15.16 5.38
N TYR A 90 -1.93 -15.47 4.30
CA TYR A 90 -1.79 -14.76 3.03
C TYR A 90 -2.11 -13.25 3.16
N ARG A 91 -3.09 -12.88 4.00
CA ARG A 91 -3.42 -11.48 4.28
C ARG A 91 -2.29 -10.80 5.03
N ARG A 92 -1.77 -11.47 6.05
CA ARG A 92 -0.64 -10.98 6.85
C ARG A 92 0.60 -10.74 5.97
N ILE A 93 0.95 -11.67 5.09
CA ILE A 93 2.06 -11.53 4.14
C ILE A 93 1.84 -10.31 3.24
N CYS A 94 0.69 -10.25 2.57
CA CYS A 94 0.36 -9.18 1.63
C CYS A 94 0.40 -7.79 2.28
N TYR A 95 -0.20 -7.64 3.47
CA TYR A 95 -0.17 -6.37 4.20
C TYR A 95 1.20 -6.03 4.76
N THR A 96 1.99 -7.04 5.15
CA THR A 96 3.38 -6.83 5.58
C THR A 96 4.22 -6.24 4.46
N THR A 97 4.17 -6.85 3.27
CA THR A 97 4.89 -6.35 2.10
C THR A 97 4.42 -4.94 1.76
N ALA A 98 3.11 -4.71 1.67
CA ALA A 98 2.56 -3.41 1.35
C ALA A 98 2.98 -2.30 2.34
N TRP A 99 3.06 -2.61 3.65
CA TRP A 99 3.58 -1.67 4.65
C TRP A 99 5.04 -1.30 4.42
N GLY A 100 5.88 -2.29 4.07
CA GLY A 100 7.27 -2.04 3.70
C GLY A 100 7.37 -1.06 2.53
N GLU A 101 6.59 -1.29 1.47
CA GLU A 101 6.58 -0.41 0.31
C GLU A 101 6.15 1.01 0.66
N VAL A 102 4.93 1.19 1.19
CA VAL A 102 4.38 2.54 1.41
C VAL A 102 5.28 3.39 2.30
N VAL A 103 5.93 2.79 3.30
CA VAL A 103 6.84 3.52 4.19
C VAL A 103 8.19 3.77 3.54
N ALA A 104 8.83 2.77 2.93
CA ALA A 104 10.11 2.95 2.26
C ALA A 104 10.01 4.04 1.18
N PHE A 105 8.94 4.01 0.37
CA PHE A 105 8.70 5.02 -0.64
C PHE A 105 8.56 6.43 -0.06
N ALA A 106 7.71 6.62 0.96
CA ALA A 106 7.51 7.93 1.56
C ALA A 106 8.81 8.48 2.19
N VAL A 107 9.50 7.66 2.98
CA VAL A 107 10.72 8.06 3.69
C VAL A 107 11.85 8.38 2.72
N LEU A 108 12.09 7.53 1.72
CA LEU A 108 13.18 7.74 0.76
C LEU A 108 12.96 8.98 -0.10
N ASN A 109 11.72 9.24 -0.56
CA ASN A 109 11.44 10.45 -1.34
C ASN A 109 11.61 11.73 -0.51
N ILE A 110 11.15 11.72 0.76
CA ILE A 110 11.38 12.85 1.68
C ILE A 110 12.88 13.05 1.89
N ALA A 111 13.62 12.00 2.23
CA ALA A 111 15.06 12.08 2.48
C ALA A 111 15.84 12.55 1.24
N GLY A 112 15.50 12.04 0.06
CA GLY A 112 16.13 12.43 -1.20
C GLY A 112 15.90 13.89 -1.56
N LEU A 113 14.67 14.39 -1.38
CA LEU A 113 14.35 15.80 -1.60
C LEU A 113 15.03 16.71 -0.59
N VAL A 114 15.02 16.36 0.70
CA VAL A 114 15.75 17.10 1.75
C VAL A 114 17.24 17.16 1.42
N TRP A 115 17.83 16.04 1.02
CA TRP A 115 19.22 15.98 0.61
C TRP A 115 19.51 16.87 -0.61
N ALA A 116 18.65 16.83 -1.62
CA ALA A 116 18.78 17.66 -2.82
C ALA A 116 18.70 19.16 -2.49
N ILE A 117 17.81 19.55 -1.58
CA ILE A 117 17.69 20.95 -1.12
C ILE A 117 18.96 21.41 -0.41
N ILE A 118 19.48 20.61 0.52
CA ILE A 118 20.65 20.99 1.34
C ILE A 118 21.93 21.02 0.48
N THR A 119 22.13 19.97 -0.33
CA THR A 119 23.41 19.76 -1.02
C THR A 119 23.41 20.28 -2.46
N GLY A 120 22.25 20.41 -3.09
CA GLY A 120 22.12 20.63 -4.54
C GLY A 120 22.39 19.38 -5.38
N MET A 121 22.49 18.20 -4.77
CA MET A 121 22.75 16.93 -5.49
C MET A 121 21.57 15.99 -5.40
N TRP A 122 21.17 15.42 -6.54
CA TRP A 122 20.19 14.34 -6.58
C TRP A 122 20.86 12.97 -6.32
N ARG A 123 20.49 12.28 -5.25
CA ARG A 123 21.07 10.97 -4.86
C ARG A 123 20.04 9.89 -4.50
N LEU A 124 18.81 10.03 -5.01
CA LEU A 124 17.72 9.13 -4.63
C LEU A 124 18.04 7.66 -4.98
N LYS A 125 18.65 7.39 -6.13
CA LYS A 125 19.05 6.04 -6.53
C LYS A 125 19.97 5.37 -5.50
N GLN A 126 21.01 6.08 -5.07
CA GLN A 126 21.98 5.60 -4.11
C GLN A 126 21.32 5.35 -2.76
N MET A 127 20.39 6.22 -2.35
CA MET A 127 19.58 6.02 -1.14
C MET A 127 18.72 4.76 -1.24
N TYR A 128 18.04 4.52 -2.36
CA TYR A 128 17.29 3.26 -2.56
C TYR A 128 18.21 2.04 -2.47
N ALA A 129 19.39 2.09 -3.08
CA ALA A 129 20.32 0.96 -3.08
C ALA A 129 20.74 0.53 -1.67
N VAL A 130 20.90 1.47 -0.73
CA VAL A 130 21.42 1.18 0.62
C VAL A 130 20.35 1.17 1.71
N ALA A 131 19.35 2.04 1.63
CA ALA A 131 18.40 2.28 2.71
C ALA A 131 17.03 1.61 2.50
N TYR A 132 16.70 1.17 1.28
CA TYR A 132 15.43 0.50 1.01
C TYR A 132 15.25 -0.76 1.87
N PHE A 133 16.18 -1.72 1.81
CA PHE A 133 16.05 -2.97 2.56
C PHE A 133 16.09 -2.79 4.08
N PRO A 134 16.91 -1.90 4.66
CA PRO A 134 16.79 -1.56 6.08
C PRO A 134 15.41 -1.04 6.48
N ILE A 135 14.83 -0.13 5.69
CA ILE A 135 13.50 0.44 5.99
C ILE A 135 12.41 -0.63 5.80
N ALA A 136 12.32 -1.22 4.60
CA ALA A 136 11.32 -2.23 4.28
C ALA A 136 11.44 -3.44 5.20
N GLY A 137 12.66 -3.93 5.45
CA GLY A 137 12.96 -5.04 6.35
C GLY A 137 12.53 -4.79 7.79
N THR A 138 12.63 -3.56 8.29
CA THR A 138 12.10 -3.18 9.61
C THR A 138 10.59 -3.37 9.66
N PHE A 139 9.87 -2.89 8.64
CA PHE A 139 8.41 -3.08 8.57
C PHE A 139 8.03 -4.54 8.31
N TRP A 140 8.83 -5.29 7.55
CA TRP A 140 8.61 -6.72 7.36
C TRP A 140 8.77 -7.50 8.66
N LEU A 141 9.75 -7.15 9.49
CA LEU A 141 9.92 -7.71 10.83
C LEU A 141 8.73 -7.36 11.73
N LEU A 142 8.31 -6.09 11.76
CA LEU A 142 7.12 -5.68 12.52
C LEU A 142 5.85 -6.41 12.06
N GLY A 143 5.72 -6.64 10.74
CA GLY A 143 4.63 -7.42 10.18
C GLY A 143 4.70 -8.90 10.55
N ALA A 144 5.87 -9.53 10.48
CA ALA A 144 6.07 -10.90 10.93
C ALA A 144 5.66 -11.08 12.41
N LEU A 145 6.02 -10.10 13.25
CA LEU A 145 5.64 -10.02 14.67
C LEU A 145 4.16 -9.64 14.90
N GLY A 146 3.40 -9.36 13.84
CA GLY A 146 1.98 -8.98 13.93
C GLY A 146 1.74 -7.63 14.59
N LYS A 147 2.71 -6.71 14.55
CA LYS A 147 2.65 -5.38 15.20
C LYS A 147 2.10 -4.29 14.29
N LEU A 148 1.88 -4.59 13.00
CA LEU A 148 1.34 -3.64 12.04
C LEU A 148 -0.19 -3.74 11.94
N PRO A 149 -0.88 -2.61 11.67
CA PRO A 149 -2.31 -2.61 11.36
C PRO A 149 -2.62 -3.64 10.27
N ARG A 150 -3.66 -4.47 10.48
CA ARG A 150 -4.12 -5.54 9.55
C ARG A 150 -3.20 -6.75 9.43
N VAL A 151 -2.10 -6.82 10.18
CA VAL A 151 -1.13 -7.93 10.15
C VAL A 151 -1.18 -8.77 11.44
N LYS A 152 -1.93 -8.32 12.45
CA LYS A 152 -2.16 -9.06 13.70
C LYS A 152 -2.66 -10.48 13.45
N ALA A 153 -2.42 -11.37 14.41
CA ALA A 153 -2.88 -12.77 14.35
C ALA A 153 -4.41 -12.89 14.40
N SER A 154 -5.11 -11.88 14.94
CA SER A 154 -6.56 -11.79 15.03
C SER A 154 -7.06 -10.60 14.19
N THR A 155 -8.28 -10.72 13.66
CA THR A 155 -9.00 -9.63 12.98
C THR A 155 -9.68 -8.65 13.93
N GLN A 156 -9.57 -8.85 15.24
CA GLN A 156 -10.17 -7.98 16.25
C GLN A 156 -9.63 -6.54 16.12
N GLY A 157 -10.54 -5.57 16.07
CA GLY A 157 -10.20 -4.15 15.93
C GLY A 157 -9.83 -3.72 14.52
N GLU A 158 -9.84 -4.63 13.52
CA GLU A 158 -9.51 -4.26 12.13
C GLU A 158 -10.44 -3.19 11.56
N GLY A 159 -11.69 -3.11 12.04
CA GLY A 159 -12.64 -2.07 11.64
C GLY A 159 -12.15 -0.64 11.91
N HIS A 160 -11.31 -0.48 12.93
CA HIS A 160 -10.64 0.77 13.25
C HIS A 160 -9.29 0.89 12.56
N GLU A 161 -8.49 -0.17 12.58
CA GLU A 161 -7.10 -0.15 12.10
C GLU A 161 -6.97 -0.01 10.59
N ARG A 162 -7.95 -0.49 9.83
CA ARG A 162 -7.94 -0.47 8.36
C ARG A 162 -7.72 0.93 7.79
N ARG A 163 -8.18 1.97 8.48
CA ARG A 163 -8.08 3.37 8.02
C ARG A 163 -6.64 3.84 7.90
N TYR A 164 -5.76 3.35 8.79
CA TYR A 164 -4.35 3.70 8.74
C TYR A 164 -3.68 3.07 7.53
N PHE A 165 -3.95 1.79 7.28
CA PHE A 165 -3.42 1.09 6.10
C PHE A 165 -3.95 1.71 4.80
N TYR A 166 -5.28 1.80 4.63
CA TYR A 166 -5.87 2.35 3.40
C TYR A 166 -5.52 3.82 3.21
N GLY A 167 -5.43 4.60 4.29
CA GLY A 167 -4.98 5.99 4.23
C GLY A 167 -3.55 6.11 3.74
N SER A 168 -2.63 5.28 4.25
CA SER A 168 -1.24 5.24 3.74
C SER A 168 -1.19 4.83 2.27
N VAL A 169 -1.98 3.85 1.85
CA VAL A 169 -2.08 3.46 0.42
C VAL A 169 -2.55 4.65 -0.42
N TRP A 170 -3.69 5.27 -0.08
CA TRP A 170 -4.21 6.44 -0.79
C TRP A 170 -3.19 7.57 -0.87
N ALA A 171 -2.47 7.83 0.23
CA ALA A 171 -1.50 8.91 0.32
C ALA A 171 -0.33 8.67 -0.64
N VAL A 172 0.28 7.48 -0.60
CA VAL A 172 1.45 7.17 -1.44
C VAL A 172 1.05 7.01 -2.90
N THR A 173 -0.08 6.37 -3.21
CA THR A 173 -0.54 6.20 -4.60
C THR A 173 -0.92 7.53 -5.26
N SER A 174 -1.27 8.54 -4.48
CA SER A 174 -1.55 9.90 -4.98
C SER A 174 -0.28 10.74 -5.07
N ALA A 175 0.54 10.72 -4.02
CA ALA A 175 1.72 11.56 -3.91
C ALA A 175 2.82 11.17 -4.92
N GLN A 176 2.97 9.87 -5.22
CA GLN A 176 4.01 9.40 -6.13
C GLN A 176 3.84 9.89 -7.57
N PRO A 177 2.69 9.69 -8.25
CA PRO A 177 2.52 10.19 -9.61
C PRO A 177 2.68 11.69 -9.70
N VAL A 178 2.22 12.44 -8.69
CA VAL A 178 2.42 13.90 -8.63
C VAL A 178 3.89 14.24 -8.51
N LEU A 179 4.63 13.62 -7.59
CA LEU A 179 6.06 13.87 -7.44
C LEU A 179 6.84 13.51 -8.71
N TRP A 180 6.51 12.38 -9.34
CA TRP A 180 7.11 11.97 -10.61
C TRP A 180 6.84 12.99 -11.72
N LEU A 181 5.60 13.49 -11.83
CA LEU A 181 5.25 14.53 -12.80
C LEU A 181 6.03 15.83 -12.54
N LEU A 182 6.11 16.27 -11.29
CA LEU A 182 6.89 17.45 -10.91
C LEU A 182 8.38 17.27 -11.17
N TRP A 183 8.92 16.07 -10.95
CA TRP A 183 10.29 15.72 -11.28
C TRP A 183 10.55 15.80 -12.78
N LYS A 184 9.60 15.40 -13.62
CA LYS A 184 9.70 15.52 -15.09
C LYS A 184 9.51 16.95 -15.61
N ALA A 185 8.64 17.74 -14.98
CA ALA A 185 8.21 19.03 -15.51
C ALA A 185 9.06 20.21 -15.03
N LEU A 186 9.65 20.13 -13.84
CA LEU A 186 10.39 21.25 -13.24
C LEU A 186 11.91 21.08 -13.43
N PRO A 187 12.66 22.19 -13.59
CA PRO A 187 14.12 22.11 -13.67
C PRO A 187 14.73 21.59 -12.36
N GLU A 188 15.95 21.06 -12.43
CA GLU A 188 16.69 20.59 -11.26
C GLU A 188 17.36 21.77 -10.53
N THR A 189 16.66 22.34 -9.56
CA THR A 189 17.14 23.44 -8.72
C THR A 189 16.70 23.25 -7.28
N ARG A 190 17.42 23.84 -6.32
CA ARG A 190 17.02 23.77 -4.90
C ARG A 190 15.62 24.34 -4.64
N ALA A 191 15.22 25.38 -5.39
CA ALA A 191 13.91 26.00 -5.25
C ALA A 191 12.79 25.05 -5.72
N THR A 192 12.97 24.38 -6.85
CA THR A 192 12.00 23.39 -7.35
C THR A 192 12.00 22.12 -6.53
N ASP A 193 13.12 21.71 -5.94
CA ASP A 193 13.16 20.58 -5.00
C ASP A 193 12.43 20.88 -3.69
N ALA A 194 12.55 22.11 -3.18
CA ALA A 194 11.74 22.57 -2.04
C ALA A 194 10.24 22.55 -2.38
N LEU A 195 9.86 23.01 -3.57
CA LEU A 195 8.47 22.95 -4.04
C LEU A 195 7.96 21.51 -4.13
N LYS A 196 8.74 20.59 -4.73
CA LYS A 196 8.43 19.15 -4.80
C LYS A 196 8.20 18.56 -3.41
N LEU A 197 9.07 18.88 -2.44
CA LEU A 197 8.95 18.42 -1.06
C LEU A 197 7.69 18.94 -0.38
N VAL A 198 7.41 20.24 -0.49
CA VAL A 198 6.21 20.87 0.08
C VAL A 198 4.96 20.21 -0.47
N ILE A 199 4.86 20.04 -1.80
CA ILE A 199 3.70 19.40 -2.44
C ILE A 199 3.58 17.94 -1.98
N PHE A 200 4.67 17.19 -1.97
CA PHE A 200 4.66 15.79 -1.55
C PHE A 200 4.17 15.64 -0.11
N ILE A 201 4.72 16.41 0.83
CA ILE A 201 4.29 16.40 2.24
C ILE A 201 2.84 16.86 2.36
N ALA A 202 2.42 17.90 1.63
CA ALA A 202 1.05 18.40 1.66
C ALA A 202 0.05 17.33 1.23
N ILE A 203 0.35 16.55 0.18
CA ILE A 203 -0.50 15.44 -0.25
C ILE A 203 -0.57 14.36 0.85
N LEU A 204 0.58 13.95 1.39
CA LEU A 204 0.60 12.94 2.47
C LEU A 204 -0.21 13.39 3.69
N ALA A 205 -0.04 14.64 4.11
CA ALA A 205 -0.74 15.22 5.25
C ALA A 205 -2.24 15.36 4.98
N ALA A 206 -2.63 15.91 3.82
CA ALA A 206 -4.03 16.09 3.46
C ALA A 206 -4.77 14.75 3.33
N VAL A 207 -4.19 13.78 2.61
CA VAL A 207 -4.79 12.46 2.46
C VAL A 207 -4.83 11.72 3.79
N GLY A 208 -3.79 11.82 4.61
CA GLY A 208 -3.76 11.28 5.98
C GLY A 208 -4.85 11.89 6.87
N TYR A 209 -5.06 13.20 6.79
CA TYR A 209 -6.11 13.91 7.52
C TYR A 209 -7.51 13.48 7.08
N VAL A 210 -7.78 13.46 5.78
CA VAL A 210 -9.07 13.01 5.20
C VAL A 210 -9.33 11.52 5.53
N SER A 211 -8.29 10.69 5.58
CA SER A 211 -8.37 9.29 6.02
C SER A 211 -8.69 9.15 7.52
N ARG A 212 -8.11 10.01 8.36
CA ARG A 212 -8.41 10.07 9.80
C ARG A 212 -9.89 10.41 10.03
N LEU A 213 -10.44 11.32 9.22
CA LEU A 213 -11.86 11.68 9.23
C LEU A 213 -12.77 10.58 8.63
N GLY A 214 -12.19 9.56 7.98
CA GLY A 214 -12.96 8.45 7.41
C GLY A 214 -13.66 8.77 6.09
N LEU A 215 -13.23 9.81 5.38
CA LEU A 215 -13.89 10.32 4.18
C LEU A 215 -13.46 9.59 2.89
N LEU A 216 -12.34 8.86 2.91
CA LEU A 216 -11.90 8.06 1.76
C LEU A 216 -12.50 6.65 1.78
N PRO A 217 -12.63 6.01 0.61
CA PRO A 217 -13.05 4.60 0.53
C PRO A 217 -12.24 3.72 1.46
N ARG A 218 -12.95 2.91 2.27
CA ARG A 218 -12.39 1.99 3.28
C ARG A 218 -11.65 2.62 4.46
N THR A 219 -11.74 3.94 4.64
CA THR A 219 -11.19 4.63 5.83
C THR A 219 -12.22 4.92 6.91
N ARG A 220 -13.52 4.96 6.57
CA ARG A 220 -14.59 5.08 7.57
C ARG A 220 -14.48 3.93 8.59
N PRO A 221 -14.42 4.23 9.90
CA PRO A 221 -14.49 3.19 10.93
C PRO A 221 -15.80 2.42 10.80
N ILE A 222 -15.74 1.10 10.87
CA ILE A 222 -16.95 0.26 10.99
C ILE A 222 -17.14 0.01 12.48
N VAL A 223 -18.28 0.46 13.01
CA VAL A 223 -18.63 0.28 14.42
C VAL A 223 -19.35 -1.06 14.66
N PRO A 224 -19.39 -1.57 15.90
CA PRO A 224 -20.15 -2.78 16.23
C PRO A 224 -21.60 -2.71 15.72
N GLY A 225 -22.04 -3.74 15.00
CA GLY A 225 -23.38 -3.81 14.40
C GLY A 225 -23.50 -3.23 12.98
N GLU A 226 -22.45 -2.63 12.43
CA GLU A 226 -22.41 -2.25 11.00
C GLU A 226 -21.85 -3.39 10.14
N LEU A 227 -22.59 -3.76 9.08
CA LEU A 227 -22.13 -4.72 8.09
C LEU A 227 -21.05 -4.11 7.21
N ALA A 228 -20.07 -4.94 6.85
CA ALA A 228 -19.19 -4.69 5.72
C ALA A 228 -19.98 -4.87 4.41
N VAL A 229 -20.91 -3.97 4.08
CA VAL A 229 -21.33 -3.84 2.68
C VAL A 229 -20.17 -3.17 1.96
N SER A 230 -19.15 -3.97 1.61
CA SER A 230 -18.12 -3.57 0.64
C SER A 230 -18.84 -3.23 -0.64
N ASP A 231 -18.95 -1.97 -1.03
CA ASP A 231 -19.42 -1.56 -2.37
C ASP A 231 -18.97 -2.55 -3.47
#